data_AF-A0A654TRY2-F1
#
_entry.id   AF-A0A654TRY2-F1
#
_cell.length_a   1.000
_cell.length_b   1.000
_cell.length_c   1.000
_cell.angle_alpha   90.00
_cell.angle_beta   90.00
_cell.angle_gamma   90.00
#
_symmetry.space_group_name_H-M   'P 1'
#
loop_
_entity.id
_entity.type
_entity.pdbx_description
1 polymer ?
#
loop_
_entity_poly.entity_id
_entity_poly.type
_entity_poly.pdbx_seq_one_letter_code
_entity_poly.pdbx_strand_id
1 'polypeptide(L)'
;MLTAAIGPADIPLLVADLAYVRGMVYRQLHEEDKAQIWLSKATINGVLTDAAKEALADPNLRLIVTDERTIASRSDRWDASTAKSRDQLDDDNAAQRRGELLAEGRELLAKQVGLAAVKQAVSALEDQLEVRMMRLEHGLPVEGQTNHMLLVGPPGTGKTTTAEALGKIYAGMGIVRHPEIREVRRSDFCGHYIGESGPKTNELIEKSLGRIIFMDEFYSLIERHQDGTPDMIGMEAVN
;
A
#
# COMPACT_ATOMS: atom_id res chain seq x y z
N MET A 1 16.08 -13.47 -58.49
CA MET A 1 17.40 -12.88 -58.22
C MET A 1 17.19 -11.79 -57.17
N LEU A 2 17.79 -11.70 -56.00
CA LEU A 2 18.98 -12.33 -55.41
C LEU A 2 18.76 -12.21 -53.87
N THR A 3 18.42 -13.28 -53.16
CA THR A 3 18.48 -13.30 -51.69
C THR A 3 19.93 -13.61 -51.32
N ALA A 4 20.77 -12.59 -51.24
CA ALA A 4 22.11 -12.75 -50.69
C ALA A 4 21.94 -13.14 -49.20
N ALA A 5 22.32 -14.36 -48.86
CA ALA A 5 22.36 -14.80 -47.48
C ALA A 5 23.45 -13.99 -46.76
N ILE A 6 23.04 -13.11 -45.85
CA ILE A 6 23.96 -12.28 -45.08
C ILE A 6 24.74 -13.21 -44.15
N GLY A 7 26.06 -13.28 -44.33
CA GLY A 7 26.95 -14.10 -43.51
C GLY A 7 27.33 -13.41 -42.20
N PRO A 8 27.84 -14.14 -41.20
CA PRO A 8 28.30 -13.56 -39.94
C PRO A 8 29.40 -12.50 -40.11
N ALA A 9 30.21 -12.63 -41.17
CA ALA A 9 31.26 -11.67 -41.53
C ALA A 9 30.70 -10.33 -42.03
N ASP A 10 29.46 -10.32 -42.53
CA ASP A 10 28.81 -9.12 -43.08
C ASP A 10 28.16 -8.26 -41.98
N ILE A 11 27.99 -8.79 -40.76
CA ILE A 11 27.44 -8.06 -39.62
C ILE A 11 28.22 -8.34 -38.32
N PRO A 12 29.52 -7.97 -38.26
CA PRO A 12 30.40 -8.32 -37.13
C PRO A 12 29.92 -7.74 -35.78
N LEU A 13 29.24 -6.59 -35.80
CA LEU A 13 28.69 -5.97 -34.60
C LEU A 13 27.60 -6.84 -33.95
N LEU A 14 26.62 -7.30 -34.73
CA LEU A 14 25.53 -8.15 -34.22
C LEU A 14 26.05 -9.51 -33.74
N VAL A 15 27.06 -10.06 -34.41
CA VAL A 15 27.67 -11.34 -34.01
C VAL A 15 28.42 -11.19 -32.69
N ALA A 16 29.15 -10.09 -32.50
CA ALA A 16 29.82 -9.80 -31.24
C ALA A 16 28.83 -9.60 -30.09
N ASP A 17 27.76 -8.83 -30.30
CA ASP A 17 26.69 -8.61 -29.31
C ASP A 17 25.98 -9.92 -28.95
N LEU A 18 25.66 -10.75 -29.94
CA LEU A 18 25.03 -12.05 -29.70
C LEU A 18 25.93 -12.98 -28.88
N ALA A 19 27.23 -13.01 -29.16
CA ALA A 19 28.20 -13.78 -28.40
C ALA A 19 28.30 -13.28 -26.96
N TYR A 20 28.32 -11.96 -26.76
CA TYR A 20 28.31 -11.33 -25.44
C TYR A 20 27.05 -11.70 -24.64
N VAL A 21 25.86 -11.45 -25.20
CA VAL A 21 24.58 -11.75 -24.54
C VAL A 21 24.49 -13.23 -24.21
N ARG A 22 24.89 -14.11 -25.12
CA ARG A 22 24.89 -15.56 -24.89
C ARG A 22 25.85 -15.98 -23.77
N GLY A 23 27.03 -15.38 -23.71
CA GLY A 23 27.98 -15.59 -22.61
C GLY A 23 27.40 -15.17 -21.26
N MET A 24 26.78 -13.99 -21.22
CA MET A 24 26.11 -13.48 -20.02
C MET A 24 24.90 -14.32 -19.59
N VAL A 25 24.16 -14.92 -20.52
CA VAL A 25 23.08 -15.88 -20.22
C VAL A 25 23.64 -17.16 -19.59
N TYR A 26 24.70 -17.74 -20.15
CA TYR A 26 25.34 -18.91 -19.52
C TYR A 26 25.86 -18.60 -18.12
N ARG A 27 26.42 -17.40 -17.94
CA ARG A 27 26.83 -16.91 -16.64
C ARG A 27 25.65 -16.82 -15.66
N GLN A 28 24.48 -16.36 -16.11
CA GLN A 28 23.28 -16.32 -15.27
C GLN A 28 22.77 -17.72 -14.89
N LEU A 29 22.97 -18.70 -15.75
CA LEU A 29 22.64 -20.11 -15.51
C LEU A 29 23.71 -20.85 -14.67
N HIS A 30 24.70 -20.14 -14.13
CA HIS A 30 25.83 -20.70 -13.39
C HIS A 30 26.73 -21.66 -14.19
N GLU A 31 26.73 -21.57 -15.53
CA GLU A 31 27.59 -22.36 -16.42
C GLU A 31 28.83 -21.55 -16.85
N GLU A 32 29.76 -21.30 -15.92
CA GLU A 32 30.87 -20.34 -16.12
C GLU A 32 31.85 -20.75 -17.24
N ASP A 33 32.14 -22.04 -17.40
CA ASP A 33 33.03 -22.53 -18.47
C ASP A 33 32.49 -22.15 -19.86
N LYS A 34 31.18 -22.27 -20.05
CA LYS A 34 30.53 -21.87 -21.30
C LYS A 34 30.48 -20.36 -21.42
N ALA A 35 30.26 -19.64 -20.32
CA ALA A 35 30.26 -18.18 -20.31
C ALA A 35 31.59 -17.61 -20.81
N GLN A 36 32.73 -18.09 -20.31
CA GLN A 36 34.07 -17.64 -20.73
C GLN A 36 34.31 -17.89 -22.23
N ILE A 37 33.90 -19.07 -22.73
CA ILE A 37 34.02 -19.41 -24.16
C ILE A 37 33.20 -18.46 -25.03
N TRP A 38 32.01 -18.05 -24.60
CA TRP A 38 31.15 -17.16 -25.40
C TRP A 38 31.54 -15.69 -25.27
N LEU A 39 31.94 -15.23 -24.08
CA LEU A 39 32.46 -13.87 -23.87
C LEU A 39 33.76 -13.63 -24.64
N SER A 40 34.66 -14.61 -24.68
CA SER A 40 35.91 -14.52 -25.49
C SER A 40 35.66 -14.45 -27.00
N LYS A 41 34.47 -14.86 -27.48
CA LYS A 41 34.06 -14.78 -28.88
C LYS A 41 33.42 -13.44 -29.26
N ALA A 42 33.09 -12.59 -28.30
CA ALA A 42 32.49 -11.28 -28.52
C ALA A 42 33.54 -10.28 -29.06
N THR A 43 33.93 -10.46 -30.31
CA THR A 43 34.98 -9.68 -30.97
C THR A 43 34.49 -9.00 -32.23
N ILE A 44 34.96 -7.77 -32.47
CA ILE A 44 34.76 -7.01 -33.71
C ILE A 44 36.13 -6.92 -34.36
N ASN A 45 36.27 -7.46 -35.58
CA ASN A 45 37.54 -7.51 -36.31
C ASN A 45 38.72 -8.11 -35.49
N GLY A 46 38.42 -9.11 -34.66
CA GLY A 46 39.43 -9.79 -33.81
C GLY A 46 39.76 -9.08 -32.50
N VAL A 47 39.14 -7.94 -32.20
CA VAL A 47 39.30 -7.22 -30.94
C VAL A 47 38.07 -7.43 -30.07
N LEU A 48 38.27 -7.82 -28.80
CA LEU A 48 37.19 -7.93 -27.81
C LEU A 48 36.45 -6.60 -27.63
N THR A 49 35.12 -6.67 -27.56
CA THR A 49 34.31 -5.52 -27.16
C THR A 49 34.61 -5.14 -25.72
N ASP A 50 34.45 -3.86 -25.38
CA ASP A 50 34.77 -3.38 -24.03
C ASP A 50 33.87 -4.03 -22.97
N ALA A 51 32.59 -4.24 -23.28
CA ALA A 51 31.67 -4.99 -22.44
C ALA A 51 32.13 -6.44 -22.19
N ALA A 52 32.69 -7.11 -23.20
CA ALA A 52 33.21 -8.47 -23.05
C ALA A 52 34.51 -8.51 -22.22
N LYS A 53 35.39 -7.50 -22.36
CA LYS A 53 36.58 -7.37 -21.51
C LYS A 53 36.20 -7.20 -20.04
N GLU A 54 35.24 -6.32 -19.77
CA GLU A 54 34.74 -6.07 -18.42
C GLU A 54 34.11 -7.32 -17.82
N ALA A 55 33.24 -8.01 -18.57
CA ALA A 55 32.63 -9.26 -18.13
C ALA A 55 33.67 -10.38 -17.89
N LEU A 56 34.74 -10.47 -18.70
CA LEU A 56 35.80 -11.44 -18.45
C LEU A 56 36.65 -11.07 -17.22
N ALA A 57 36.82 -9.78 -16.93
CA ALA A 57 37.57 -9.29 -15.78
C ALA A 57 36.79 -9.43 -14.47
N ASP A 58 35.47 -9.28 -14.50
CA ASP A 58 34.59 -9.42 -13.33
C ASP A 58 33.62 -10.61 -13.48
N PRO A 59 33.90 -11.76 -12.82
CA PRO A 59 33.00 -12.91 -12.78
C PRO A 59 31.67 -12.64 -12.04
N ASN A 60 31.60 -11.58 -11.23
CA ASN A 60 30.37 -11.18 -10.53
C ASN A 60 29.47 -10.30 -11.39
N LEU A 61 29.92 -9.83 -12.55
CA LEU A 61 29.07 -9.11 -13.49
C LEU A 61 27.98 -10.07 -14.01
N ARG A 62 26.73 -9.75 -13.69
CA ARG A 62 25.53 -10.50 -14.10
C ARG A 62 24.60 -9.62 -14.92
N LEU A 63 23.66 -10.24 -15.63
CA LEU A 63 22.58 -9.50 -16.27
C LEU A 63 21.67 -8.90 -15.19
N ILE A 64 21.32 -7.63 -15.36
CA ILE A 64 20.30 -6.99 -14.51
C ILE A 64 18.97 -7.64 -14.85
N VAL A 65 18.42 -8.41 -13.91
CA VAL A 65 17.08 -8.97 -14.02
C VAL A 65 16.10 -7.88 -13.57
N THR A 66 15.27 -7.43 -14.50
CA THR A 66 14.21 -6.44 -14.27
C THR A 66 12.85 -7.10 -14.48
N ASP A 67 11.85 -6.67 -13.72
CA ASP A 67 10.47 -7.10 -13.87
C ASP A 67 9.67 -6.21 -14.84
N GLU A 68 8.53 -6.71 -15.30
CA GLU A 68 7.65 -6.00 -16.23
C GLU A 68 7.19 -4.63 -15.70
N ARG A 69 6.93 -4.50 -14.39
CA ARG A 69 6.43 -3.24 -13.80
C ARG A 69 7.50 -2.16 -13.86
N THR A 70 8.75 -2.51 -13.55
CA THR A 70 9.89 -1.60 -13.65
C THR A 70 10.18 -1.19 -15.10
N ILE A 71 9.96 -2.08 -16.09
CA ILE A 71 10.08 -1.71 -17.50
C ILE A 71 8.95 -0.75 -17.91
N ALA A 72 7.71 -1.02 -17.48
CA ALA A 72 6.54 -0.21 -17.78
C ALA A 72 6.58 1.18 -17.13
N SER A 73 7.38 1.37 -16.08
CA SER A 73 7.49 2.64 -15.37
C SER A 73 8.39 3.68 -16.05
N ARG A 74 9.11 3.29 -17.11
CA ARG A 74 10.05 4.16 -17.83
C ARG A 74 9.32 5.28 -18.56
N SER A 75 9.83 6.50 -18.46
CA SER A 75 9.35 7.63 -19.27
C SER A 75 9.83 7.54 -20.72
N ASP A 76 11.05 7.03 -20.94
CA ASP A 76 11.53 6.60 -22.25
C ASP A 76 11.70 5.08 -22.25
N ARG A 77 10.92 4.40 -23.10
CA ARG A 77 10.92 2.95 -23.24
C ARG A 77 12.32 2.37 -23.45
N TRP A 78 13.20 3.09 -24.14
CA TRP A 78 14.54 2.62 -24.52
C TRP A 78 15.64 3.03 -23.55
N ASP A 79 15.37 3.96 -22.61
CA ASP A 79 16.32 4.37 -21.59
C ASP A 79 15.97 3.72 -20.23
N ALA A 80 16.77 2.72 -19.86
CA ALA A 80 16.58 2.01 -18.60
C ALA A 80 16.77 2.87 -17.35
N SER A 81 17.53 3.97 -17.44
CA SER A 81 17.76 4.88 -16.30
C SER A 81 16.52 5.71 -15.93
N THR A 82 15.54 5.80 -16.85
CA THR A 82 14.27 6.49 -16.61
C THR A 82 13.24 5.65 -15.86
N ALA A 83 13.57 4.39 -15.55
CA ALA A 83 12.70 3.51 -14.77
C ALA A 83 12.61 4.00 -13.32
N LYS A 84 11.40 3.95 -12.75
CA LYS A 84 11.21 4.12 -11.31
C LYS A 84 11.76 2.92 -10.57
N SER A 85 12.34 3.16 -9.39
CA SER A 85 12.73 2.07 -8.49
C SER A 85 11.50 1.33 -7.96
N ARG A 86 11.71 0.13 -7.42
CA ARG A 86 10.61 -0.65 -6.85
C ARG A 86 9.93 0.07 -5.68
N ASP A 87 10.73 0.70 -4.82
CA ASP A 87 10.21 1.47 -3.69
C ASP A 87 9.35 2.66 -4.16
N GLN A 88 9.79 3.38 -5.20
CA GLN A 88 9.02 4.47 -5.79
C GLN A 88 7.69 3.96 -6.38
N LEU A 89 7.69 2.80 -7.02
CA LEU A 89 6.48 2.19 -7.55
C LEU A 89 5.51 1.76 -6.45
N ASP A 90 6.02 1.18 -5.37
CA ASP A 90 5.19 0.77 -4.23
C ASP A 90 4.59 2.00 -3.53
N ASP A 91 5.35 3.08 -3.38
CA ASP A 91 4.88 4.36 -2.84
C ASP A 91 3.81 5.01 -3.73
N ASP A 92 4.04 5.04 -5.05
CA ASP A 92 3.08 5.57 -6.03
C ASP A 92 1.77 4.76 -6.02
N ASN A 93 1.86 3.43 -6.01
CA ASN A 93 0.71 2.56 -5.94
C ASN A 93 -0.06 2.76 -4.63
N ALA A 94 0.65 2.91 -3.51
CA ALA A 94 0.02 3.19 -2.23
C ALA A 94 -0.66 4.58 -2.24
N ALA A 95 -0.04 5.60 -2.83
CA ALA A 95 -0.61 6.93 -2.98
C ALA A 95 -1.84 6.93 -3.88
N GLN A 96 -1.79 6.26 -5.03
CA GLN A 96 -2.92 6.08 -5.92
C GLN A 96 -4.07 5.37 -5.20
N ARG A 97 -3.78 4.27 -4.51
CA ARG A 97 -4.81 3.51 -3.78
C ARG A 97 -5.48 4.33 -2.69
N ARG A 98 -4.72 5.16 -1.99
CA ARG A 98 -5.26 6.13 -1.01
C ARG A 98 -6.19 7.14 -1.69
N GLY A 99 -5.79 7.69 -2.84
CA GLY A 99 -6.62 8.61 -3.62
C GLY A 99 -7.94 7.97 -4.09
N GLU A 100 -7.89 6.72 -4.57
CA GLU A 100 -9.09 5.94 -4.95
C GLU A 100 -10.03 5.75 -3.76
N LEU A 101 -9.50 5.29 -2.61
CA LEU A 101 -10.31 5.09 -1.40
C LEU A 101 -10.97 6.39 -0.92
N LEU A 102 -10.23 7.51 -0.95
CA LEU A 102 -10.78 8.81 -0.58
C LEU A 102 -11.93 9.21 -1.51
N ALA A 103 -11.75 9.04 -2.83
CA ALA A 103 -12.78 9.33 -3.81
C ALA A 103 -14.03 8.44 -3.64
N GLU A 104 -13.84 7.12 -3.50
CA GLU A 104 -14.91 6.16 -3.25
C GLU A 104 -15.69 6.50 -1.97
N GLY A 105 -14.99 6.85 -0.89
CA GLY A 105 -15.59 7.20 0.39
C GLY A 105 -16.40 8.50 0.31
N ARG A 106 -15.84 9.54 -0.33
CA ARG A 106 -16.55 10.81 -0.59
C ARG A 106 -17.80 10.60 -1.44
N GLU A 107 -17.72 9.77 -2.48
CA GLU A 107 -18.87 9.45 -3.32
C GLU A 107 -19.95 8.69 -2.54
N LEU A 108 -19.55 7.71 -1.71
CA LEU A 108 -20.47 6.94 -0.88
C LEU A 108 -21.22 7.84 0.12
N LEU A 109 -20.51 8.79 0.74
CA LEU A 109 -21.09 9.78 1.65
C LEU A 109 -22.00 10.77 0.92
N ALA A 110 -21.60 11.22 -0.28
CA ALA A 110 -22.40 12.13 -1.09
C ALA A 110 -23.75 11.53 -1.50
N LYS A 111 -23.78 10.23 -1.83
CA LYS A 111 -24.99 9.46 -2.17
C LYS A 111 -25.98 9.34 -1.00
N GLN A 112 -25.54 9.51 0.25
CA GLN A 112 -26.46 9.50 1.39
C GLN A 112 -27.33 10.76 1.39
N VAL A 113 -28.65 10.58 1.30
CA VAL A 113 -29.60 11.69 1.31
C VAL A 113 -29.67 12.28 2.73
N GLY A 114 -29.54 13.60 2.83
CA GLY A 114 -29.46 14.30 4.11
C GLY A 114 -28.06 14.26 4.73
N LEU A 115 -27.98 14.11 6.06
CA LEU A 115 -26.73 14.06 6.83
C LEU A 115 -25.83 15.30 6.68
N ALA A 116 -26.40 16.49 6.50
CA ALA A 116 -25.64 17.73 6.29
C ALA A 116 -24.58 17.98 7.39
N ALA A 117 -24.94 17.76 8.66
CA ALA A 117 -24.02 17.90 9.78
C ALA A 117 -22.82 16.91 9.70
N VAL A 118 -23.06 15.67 9.27
CA VAL A 118 -21.99 14.67 9.10
C VAL A 118 -21.07 15.08 7.94
N LYS A 119 -21.65 15.47 6.80
CA LYS A 119 -20.88 15.92 5.63
C LYS A 119 -20.01 17.13 5.97
N GLN A 120 -20.55 18.08 6.75
CA GLN A 120 -19.79 19.22 7.26
C GLN A 120 -18.68 18.80 8.23
N ALA A 121 -18.95 17.88 9.16
CA ALA A 121 -17.94 17.37 10.09
C ALA A 121 -16.79 16.64 9.37
N VAL A 122 -17.11 15.86 8.33
CA VAL A 122 -16.11 15.19 7.49
C VAL A 122 -15.27 16.21 6.73
N SER A 123 -15.90 17.20 6.09
CA SER A 123 -15.18 18.27 5.41
C SER A 123 -14.24 19.03 6.36
N ALA A 124 -14.72 19.37 7.56
CA ALA A 124 -13.90 20.06 8.55
C ALA A 124 -12.71 19.21 9.03
N LEU A 125 -12.89 17.89 9.14
CA LEU A 125 -11.81 16.96 9.48
C LEU A 125 -10.78 16.85 8.35
N GLU A 126 -11.22 16.83 7.09
CA GLU A 126 -10.33 16.87 5.93
C GLU A 126 -9.47 18.16 5.94
N ASP A 127 -10.11 19.33 6.13
CA ASP A 127 -9.42 20.63 6.19
C ASP A 127 -8.40 20.67 7.35
N GLN A 128 -8.76 20.13 8.52
CA GLN A 128 -7.88 20.06 9.68
C GLN A 128 -6.64 19.20 9.42
N LEU A 129 -6.80 18.07 8.74
CA LEU A 129 -5.67 17.19 8.41
C LEU A 129 -4.74 17.80 7.39
N GLU A 130 -5.29 18.51 6.40
CA GLU A 130 -4.49 19.24 5.42
C GLU A 130 -3.62 20.30 6.11
N VAL A 131 -4.22 21.13 6.97
CA VAL A 131 -3.49 22.11 7.79
C VAL A 131 -2.44 21.43 8.68
N ARG A 132 -2.76 20.27 9.25
CA ARG A 132 -1.83 19.50 10.08
C ARG A 132 -0.63 19.00 9.29
N MET A 133 -0.84 18.47 8.09
CA MET A 133 0.24 18.02 7.20
C MET A 133 1.14 19.21 6.83
N MET A 134 0.56 20.35 6.45
CA MET A 134 1.33 21.56 6.16
C MET A 134 2.18 22.01 7.36
N ARG A 135 1.64 21.94 8.59
CA ARG A 135 2.40 22.27 9.81
C ARG A 135 3.57 21.30 10.02
N LEU A 136 3.35 20.00 9.83
CA LEU A 136 4.40 18.99 9.96
C LEU A 136 5.54 19.21 8.95
N GLU A 137 5.21 19.50 7.69
CA GLU A 137 6.21 19.80 6.64
C GLU A 137 7.06 21.03 6.97
N HIS A 138 6.51 21.98 7.71
CA HIS A 138 7.21 23.20 8.14
C HIS A 138 7.84 23.07 9.55
N GLY A 139 7.84 21.87 10.15
CA GLY A 139 8.41 21.63 11.48
C GLY A 139 7.68 22.33 12.62
N LEU A 140 6.42 22.72 12.40
CA LEU A 140 5.58 23.37 13.42
C LEU A 140 4.94 22.32 14.34
N PRO A 141 4.70 22.67 15.63
CA PRO A 141 4.03 21.75 16.55
C PRO A 141 2.61 21.45 16.09
N VAL A 142 2.20 20.20 16.24
CA VAL A 142 0.84 19.73 15.99
C VAL A 142 0.37 18.94 17.21
N GLU A 143 -0.81 19.28 17.71
CA GLU A 143 -1.42 18.60 18.84
C GLU A 143 -2.07 17.27 18.41
N GLY A 144 -2.28 16.39 19.39
CA GLY A 144 -3.04 15.16 19.19
C GLY A 144 -4.53 15.47 19.07
N GLN A 145 -5.17 14.96 18.03
CA GLN A 145 -6.60 15.09 17.82
C GLN A 145 -7.29 13.73 17.96
N THR A 146 -8.47 13.73 18.57
CA THR A 146 -9.36 12.57 18.62
C THR A 146 -10.26 12.54 17.39
N ASN A 147 -10.35 11.37 16.74
CA ASN A 147 -11.16 11.17 15.53
C ASN A 147 -12.42 10.34 15.81
N HIS A 148 -12.82 10.22 17.09
CA HIS A 148 -14.03 9.51 17.50
C HIS A 148 -15.27 10.35 17.19
N MET A 149 -16.34 9.68 16.77
CA MET A 149 -17.57 10.34 16.35
C MET A 149 -18.79 9.57 16.83
N LEU A 150 -19.83 10.31 17.22
CA LEU A 150 -21.13 9.74 17.60
C LEU A 150 -22.15 9.99 16.49
N LEU A 151 -22.77 8.92 15.97
CA LEU A 151 -23.82 8.99 14.95
C LEU A 151 -25.21 8.85 15.61
N VAL A 152 -25.93 9.97 15.76
CA VAL A 152 -27.24 10.01 16.41
C VAL A 152 -28.38 10.04 15.38
N GLY A 153 -29.45 9.28 15.62
CA GLY A 153 -30.68 9.32 14.83
C GLY A 153 -31.45 7.99 14.86
N PRO A 154 -32.66 7.93 14.29
CA PRO A 154 -33.45 6.71 14.24
C PRO A 154 -32.76 5.52 13.55
N PRO A 155 -33.18 4.27 13.82
CA PRO A 155 -32.76 3.10 13.04
C PRO A 155 -33.05 3.27 11.55
N GLY A 156 -32.20 2.71 10.68
CA GLY A 156 -32.36 2.80 9.23
C GLY A 156 -31.95 4.14 8.59
N THR A 157 -31.30 5.03 9.34
CA THR A 157 -30.82 6.33 8.83
C THR A 157 -29.42 6.30 8.20
N GLY A 158 -28.93 5.11 7.83
CA GLY A 158 -27.65 4.95 7.11
C GLY A 158 -26.39 5.12 7.98
N LYS A 159 -26.46 4.88 9.29
CA LYS A 159 -25.30 4.99 10.21
C LYS A 159 -24.15 4.07 9.81
N THR A 160 -24.46 2.80 9.55
CA THR A 160 -23.49 1.80 9.12
C THR A 160 -22.84 2.20 7.80
N THR A 161 -23.64 2.61 6.81
CA THR A 161 -23.13 3.08 5.51
C THR A 161 -22.27 4.34 5.64
N THR A 162 -22.62 5.23 6.58
CA THR A 162 -21.81 6.41 6.91
C THR A 162 -20.48 6.01 7.53
N ALA A 163 -20.46 5.02 8.43
CA ALA A 163 -19.24 4.48 9.02
C ALA A 163 -18.35 3.82 7.96
N GLU A 164 -18.94 3.11 7.00
CA GLU A 164 -18.23 2.48 5.89
C GLU A 164 -17.59 3.53 4.95
N ALA A 165 -18.31 4.62 4.66
CA ALA A 165 -17.77 5.77 3.93
C ALA A 165 -16.59 6.40 4.67
N LEU A 166 -16.72 6.59 5.99
CA LEU A 166 -15.65 7.11 6.83
C LEU A 166 -14.42 6.21 6.88
N GLY A 167 -14.61 4.88 6.90
CA GLY A 167 -13.51 3.93 6.81
C GLY A 167 -12.64 4.15 5.57
N LYS A 168 -13.29 4.31 4.42
CA LYS A 168 -12.60 4.63 3.16
C LYS A 168 -11.93 5.99 3.17
N ILE A 169 -12.62 7.03 3.66
CA ILE A 169 -12.07 8.39 3.74
C ILE A 169 -10.86 8.42 4.67
N TYR A 170 -10.96 7.84 5.87
CA TYR A 170 -9.86 7.79 6.85
C TYR A 170 -8.66 6.98 6.32
N ALA A 171 -8.89 5.89 5.59
CA ALA A 171 -7.82 5.13 4.95
C ALA A 171 -7.16 5.92 3.83
N GLY A 172 -7.95 6.61 3.00
CA GLY A 172 -7.45 7.47 1.94
C GLY A 172 -6.63 8.66 2.45
N MET A 173 -6.98 9.19 3.63
CA MET A 173 -6.19 10.24 4.32
C MET A 173 -5.00 9.71 5.13
N GLY A 174 -4.84 8.39 5.23
CA GLY A 174 -3.76 7.77 6.01
C GLY A 174 -3.94 7.82 7.53
N ILE A 175 -5.16 8.05 8.04
CA ILE A 175 -5.47 7.99 9.48
C ILE A 175 -5.52 6.53 9.94
N VAL A 176 -6.15 5.67 9.15
CA VAL A 176 -6.24 4.22 9.40
C VAL A 176 -5.54 3.47 8.28
N ARG A 177 -5.07 2.26 8.57
CA ARG A 177 -4.34 1.43 7.59
C ARG A 177 -5.28 0.68 6.65
N HIS A 178 -6.47 0.34 7.13
CA HIS A 178 -7.43 -0.43 6.36
C HIS A 178 -8.79 0.26 6.32
N PRO A 179 -9.47 0.25 5.16
CA PRO A 179 -10.75 0.95 4.99
C PRO A 179 -11.93 0.21 5.62
N GLU A 180 -11.80 -1.08 5.95
CA GLU A 180 -12.91 -1.85 6.50
C GLU A 180 -13.19 -1.45 7.95
N ILE A 181 -14.47 -1.34 8.27
CA ILE A 181 -14.93 -1.15 9.65
C ILE A 181 -15.07 -2.51 10.33
N ARG A 182 -14.74 -2.55 11.62
CA ARG A 182 -15.04 -3.68 12.51
C ARG A 182 -16.33 -3.37 13.24
N GLU A 183 -17.42 -4.00 12.81
CA GLU A 183 -18.66 -3.97 13.58
C GLU A 183 -18.53 -4.81 14.85
N VAL A 184 -18.98 -4.24 15.96
CA VAL A 184 -18.91 -4.85 17.30
C VAL A 184 -20.20 -4.61 18.06
N ARG A 185 -20.46 -5.47 19.04
CA ARG A 185 -21.62 -5.42 19.95
C ARG A 185 -21.14 -5.41 21.40
N ARG A 186 -22.06 -5.14 22.34
CA ARG A 186 -21.80 -5.23 23.78
C ARG A 186 -21.12 -6.55 24.17
N SER A 187 -21.58 -7.68 23.61
CA SER A 187 -21.02 -9.01 23.89
C SER A 187 -19.56 -9.17 23.47
N ASP A 188 -19.03 -8.30 22.61
CA ASP A 188 -17.62 -8.31 22.21
C ASP A 188 -16.72 -7.59 23.24
N PHE A 189 -17.28 -6.65 24.00
CA PHE A 189 -16.59 -5.91 25.07
C PHE A 189 -16.76 -6.59 26.43
N CYS A 190 -17.97 -7.06 26.73
CA CYS A 190 -18.33 -7.57 28.05
C CYS A 190 -18.04 -9.07 28.19
N GLY A 191 -17.42 -9.46 29.30
CA GLY A 191 -17.24 -10.86 29.69
C GLY A 191 -18.52 -11.52 30.21
N HIS A 192 -18.44 -12.81 30.57
CA HIS A 192 -19.56 -13.49 31.26
C HIS A 192 -19.50 -13.26 32.78
N TYR A 193 -18.29 -12.99 33.29
CA TYR A 193 -18.02 -12.77 34.71
C TYR A 193 -17.29 -11.45 34.94
N ILE A 194 -17.39 -10.93 36.17
CA ILE A 194 -16.63 -9.75 36.60
C ILE A 194 -15.13 -10.09 36.56
N GLY A 195 -14.32 -9.19 36.00
CA GLY A 195 -12.88 -9.33 35.79
C GLY A 195 -12.50 -9.81 34.38
N GLU A 196 -13.47 -10.16 33.53
CA GLU A 196 -13.22 -10.61 32.16
C GLU A 196 -13.37 -9.51 31.10
N SER A 197 -14.10 -8.43 31.40
CA SER A 197 -14.41 -7.39 30.41
C SER A 197 -13.18 -6.57 30.02
N GLY A 198 -12.30 -6.26 30.97
CA GLY A 198 -11.07 -5.50 30.69
C GLY A 198 -10.15 -6.20 29.68
N PRO A 199 -9.70 -7.45 29.95
CA PRO A 199 -8.87 -8.21 29.00
C PRO A 199 -9.52 -8.39 27.63
N LYS A 200 -10.83 -8.64 27.60
CA LYS A 200 -11.58 -8.84 26.35
C LYS A 200 -11.68 -7.57 25.50
N THR A 201 -11.89 -6.42 26.15
CA THR A 201 -11.88 -5.11 25.49
C THR A 201 -10.51 -4.80 24.91
N ASN A 202 -9.43 -5.05 25.66
CA ASN A 202 -8.06 -4.86 25.17
C ASN A 202 -7.77 -5.73 23.94
N GLU A 203 -8.12 -7.02 23.99
CA GLU A 203 -7.95 -7.94 22.86
C GLU A 203 -8.75 -7.48 21.62
N LEU A 204 -9.97 -6.98 21.82
CA LEU A 204 -10.78 -6.42 20.74
C LEU A 204 -10.12 -5.20 20.09
N ILE A 205 -9.59 -4.29 20.90
CA ILE A 205 -8.89 -3.09 20.42
C ILE A 205 -7.62 -3.48 19.67
N GLU A 206 -6.80 -4.38 20.22
CA GLU A 206 -5.58 -4.88 19.57
C GLU A 206 -5.87 -5.48 18.20
N LYS A 207 -6.90 -6.35 18.10
CA LYS A 207 -7.34 -6.93 16.82
C LYS A 207 -7.86 -5.89 15.82
N SER A 208 -8.28 -4.73 16.31
CA SER A 208 -8.86 -3.66 15.50
C SER A 208 -7.85 -2.55 15.16
N LEU A 209 -6.58 -2.67 15.57
CA LEU A 209 -5.56 -1.65 15.33
C LEU A 209 -5.39 -1.32 13.85
N GLY A 210 -5.58 -0.05 13.51
CA GLY A 210 -5.53 0.45 12.13
C GLY A 210 -6.82 0.27 11.34
N ARG A 211 -7.94 -0.02 12.02
CA ARG A 211 -9.32 0.00 11.51
C ARG A 211 -10.21 0.89 12.37
N ILE A 212 -11.41 1.20 11.87
CA ILE A 212 -12.45 1.83 12.66
C ILE A 212 -13.26 0.76 13.39
N ILE A 213 -13.50 0.93 14.69
CA ILE A 213 -14.48 0.16 15.46
C ILE A 213 -15.82 0.87 15.34
N PHE A 214 -16.84 0.16 14.84
CA PHE A 214 -18.21 0.65 14.78
C PHE A 214 -19.10 -0.15 15.75
N MET A 215 -19.65 0.53 16.74
CA MET A 215 -20.60 -0.06 17.68
C MET A 215 -21.95 0.62 17.52
N ASP A 216 -22.94 -0.14 17.05
CA ASP A 216 -24.33 0.35 17.09
C ASP A 216 -24.87 0.23 18.52
N GLU A 217 -25.79 1.12 18.88
CA GLU A 217 -26.37 1.18 20.23
C GLU A 217 -25.32 1.22 21.35
N PHE A 218 -24.28 2.07 21.20
CA PHE A 218 -23.18 2.20 22.18
C PHE A 218 -23.63 2.40 23.63
N TYR A 219 -24.81 3.02 23.85
CA TYR A 219 -25.41 3.17 25.18
C TYR A 219 -25.70 1.83 25.87
N SER A 220 -25.86 0.74 25.12
CA SER A 220 -26.01 -0.61 25.66
C SER A 220 -24.76 -1.11 26.39
N LEU A 221 -23.60 -0.47 26.21
CA LEU A 221 -22.37 -0.90 26.87
C LEU A 221 -22.40 -0.68 28.39
N ILE A 222 -23.17 0.31 28.86
CA ILE A 222 -23.37 0.58 30.29
C ILE A 222 -24.86 0.63 30.56
N GLU A 223 -25.39 -0.44 31.14
CA GLU A 223 -26.79 -0.51 31.54
C GLU A 223 -26.96 -0.22 33.04
N ARG A 224 -28.19 0.13 33.44
CA ARG A 224 -28.60 0.09 34.84
C ARG A 224 -29.65 -0.99 34.97
N HIS A 225 -29.50 -1.85 35.96
CA HIS A 225 -30.52 -2.83 36.27
C HIS A 225 -31.81 -2.12 36.74
N GLN A 226 -32.96 -2.80 36.63
CA GLN A 226 -34.26 -2.23 36.97
C GLN A 226 -34.38 -1.80 38.44
N ASP A 227 -33.54 -2.36 39.31
CA ASP A 227 -33.41 -2.02 40.73
C ASP A 227 -32.46 -0.82 41.00
N GLY A 228 -31.91 -0.21 39.94
CA GLY A 228 -30.98 0.91 40.02
C GLY A 228 -29.52 0.53 40.27
N THR A 229 -29.21 -0.76 40.40
CA THR A 229 -27.82 -1.22 40.58
C THR A 229 -27.02 -1.04 39.28
N PRO A 230 -25.74 -0.60 39.39
CA PRO A 230 -24.89 -0.41 38.22
C PRO A 230 -24.43 -1.74 37.63
N ASP A 231 -24.44 -1.83 36.31
CA ASP A 231 -23.88 -2.96 35.55
C ASP A 231 -22.35 -2.98 35.67
N MET A 232 -21.85 -3.80 36.59
CA MET A 232 -20.42 -3.90 36.88
C MET A 232 -19.62 -4.44 35.70
N ILE A 233 -20.21 -5.35 34.90
CA ILE A 233 -19.54 -5.98 33.76
C ILE A 233 -19.36 -4.96 32.62
N GLY A 234 -20.40 -4.16 32.35
CA GLY A 234 -20.34 -3.06 31.38
C GLY A 234 -19.42 -1.93 31.82
N MET A 235 -19.48 -1.52 33.09
CA MET A 235 -18.58 -0.48 33.62
C MET A 235 -17.11 -0.89 33.55
N GLU A 236 -16.79 -2.16 33.79
CA GLU A 236 -15.43 -2.66 33.66
C GLU A 236 -14.90 -2.57 32.22
N ALA A 237 -15.75 -2.71 31.21
CA ALA A 237 -15.34 -2.60 29.81
C ALA A 237 -14.94 -1.17 29.39
N VAL A 238 -15.33 -0.15 30.16
CA VAL A 238 -15.15 1.27 29.81
C VAL A 238 -14.12 1.99 30.71
N ASN A 239 -13.72 1.37 31.83
CA ASN A 239 -12.72 1.89 32.76
C ASN A 239 -11.29 1.56 32.33
#